data_AF-A0AAD4VUL1-F1
#
_entry.id   AF-A0AAD4VUL1-F1
#
_cell.length_a   1.000
_cell.length_b   1.000
_cell.length_c   1.000
_cell.angle_alpha   90.00
_cell.angle_beta   90.00
_cell.angle_gamma   90.00
#
_symmetry.space_group_name_H-M   'P 1'
#
loop_
_entity.id
_entity.type
_entity.pdbx_description
1 polymer ?
#
loop_
_entity_poly.entity_id
_entity_poly.type
_entity_poly.pdbx_seq_one_letter_code
_entity_poly.pdbx_strand_id
1 'polypeptide(L)'
;MEKVDTRTMVPLDVCTRWNSTYMMLDSALKLQKGFERMEEDDPNFLRYFEEYEAHGKEKKKRVWPPTSLDWDNTKVFVKFLKKFYDATLRFSASKTVSSNAPLHGIYL
;
A
#
# COMPACT_ATOMS: atom_id res chain seq x y z
N MET A 1 10.64 -2.54 36.06
CA MET A 1 9.52 -2.50 35.09
C MET A 1 9.70 -1.25 34.25
N GLU A 2 10.25 -1.41 33.06
CA GLU A 2 10.40 -0.32 32.11
C GLU A 2 9.01 0.06 31.58
N LYS A 3 8.61 1.32 31.78
CA LYS A 3 7.36 1.84 31.23
C LYS A 3 7.61 2.09 29.75
N VAL A 4 7.18 1.16 28.90
CA VAL A 4 7.18 1.38 27.45
C VAL A 4 6.24 2.54 27.16
N ASP A 5 6.80 3.62 26.61
CA ASP A 5 6.05 4.81 26.25
C ASP A 5 5.19 4.52 25.01
N THR A 6 3.92 4.20 25.25
CA THR A 6 2.92 3.87 24.22
C THR A 6 2.61 5.05 23.30
N ARG A 7 3.14 6.25 23.57
CA ARG A 7 3.04 7.43 22.70
C ARG A 7 3.81 7.29 21.38
N THR A 8 4.70 6.29 21.29
CA THR A 8 5.40 5.89 20.05
C THR A 8 4.67 4.78 19.28
N MET A 9 3.58 4.22 19.81
CA MET A 9 2.75 3.28 19.04
C MET A 9 1.97 4.06 17.98
N VAL A 10 2.42 3.92 16.74
CA VAL A 10 1.68 4.32 15.54
C VAL A 10 0.24 3.83 15.66
N PRO A 11 -0.78 4.69 15.47
CA PRO A 11 -2.18 4.29 15.60
C PRO A 11 -2.47 3.05 14.73
N LEU A 12 -2.87 1.97 15.38
CA LEU A 12 -3.27 0.71 14.74
C LEU A 12 -4.47 0.87 13.79
N ASP A 13 -5.15 2.00 13.87
CA ASP A 13 -6.40 2.31 13.15
C ASP A 13 -6.21 2.48 11.63
N VAL A 14 -4.97 2.37 11.13
CA VAL A 14 -4.73 2.26 9.68
C VAL A 14 -3.78 1.12 9.31
N CYS A 15 -3.80 0.01 10.05
CA CYS A 15 -3.03 -1.20 9.71
C CYS A 15 -3.35 -1.74 8.29
N THR A 16 -4.42 -1.27 7.64
CA THR A 16 -4.84 -1.69 6.30
C THR A 16 -4.34 -0.81 5.16
N ARG A 17 -3.81 0.40 5.37
CA ARG A 17 -3.49 1.31 4.26
C ARG A 17 -2.29 0.84 3.44
N TRP A 18 -1.24 0.30 4.06
CA TRP A 18 -0.13 -0.28 3.30
C TRP A 18 -0.48 -1.63 2.66
N ASN A 19 -1.39 -2.40 3.27
CA ASN A 19 -1.85 -3.67 2.72
C ASN A 19 -2.70 -3.47 1.46
N SER A 20 -3.64 -2.52 1.49
CA SER A 20 -4.44 -2.19 0.31
C SER A 20 -3.57 -1.58 -0.79
N THR A 21 -2.64 -0.69 -0.45
CA THR A 21 -1.68 -0.15 -1.43
C THR A 21 -0.80 -1.25 -2.02
N TYR A 22 -0.27 -2.17 -1.21
CA TYR A 22 0.50 -3.32 -1.72
C TYR A 22 -0.32 -4.15 -2.71
N MET A 23 -1.52 -4.58 -2.33
CA MET A 23 -2.36 -5.42 -3.18
C MET A 23 -2.77 -4.71 -4.47
N MET A 24 -3.07 -3.42 -4.40
CA MET A 24 -3.38 -2.59 -5.57
C MET A 24 -2.19 -2.52 -6.52
N LEU A 25 -0.99 -2.18 -6.02
CA LEU A 25 0.21 -2.03 -6.85
C LEU A 25 0.69 -3.37 -7.41
N ASP A 26 0.63 -4.46 -6.63
CA ASP A 26 0.96 -5.81 -7.09
C ASP A 26 0.01 -6.26 -8.22
N SER A 27 -1.27 -5.90 -8.13
CA SER A 27 -2.25 -6.18 -9.20
C SER A 27 -2.02 -5.31 -10.43
N ALA A 28 -1.76 -4.01 -10.24
CA ALA A 28 -1.47 -3.08 -11.34
C ALA A 28 -0.23 -3.51 -12.14
N LEU A 29 0.82 -3.98 -11.47
CA LEU A 29 2.03 -4.49 -12.14
C LEU A 29 1.75 -5.71 -13.03
N LYS A 30 0.86 -6.62 -12.60
CA LYS A 30 0.46 -7.77 -13.44
C LYS A 30 -0.31 -7.34 -14.68
N LEU A 31 -1.00 -6.20 -14.60
CA LEU A 31 -1.78 -5.60 -15.68
C LEU A 31 -1.00 -4.57 -16.49
N GLN A 32 0.29 -4.34 -16.22
CA GLN A 32 1.10 -3.32 -16.91
C GLN A 32 0.94 -3.38 -18.44
N LYS A 33 1.09 -4.57 -19.04
CA LYS A 33 0.91 -4.77 -20.48
C LYS A 33 -0.49 -4.41 -20.99
N GLY A 34 -1.51 -4.54 -20.15
CA GLY A 34 -2.88 -4.13 -20.48
C GLY A 34 -3.01 -2.61 -20.53
N PHE A 35 -2.36 -1.91 -19.61
CA PHE A 35 -2.30 -0.44 -19.65
C PHE A 35 -1.50 0.07 -20.85
N GLU A 36 -0.36 -0.55 -21.16
CA GLU A 36 0.46 -0.22 -22.35
C GLU A 36 -0.36 -0.39 -23.64
N ARG A 37 -1.09 -1.49 -23.80
CA ARG A 37 -1.96 -1.71 -24.96
C ARG A 37 -3.12 -0.72 -25.04
N MET A 38 -3.66 -0.27 -23.92
CA MET A 38 -4.75 0.71 -23.92
C MET A 38 -4.30 2.04 -24.55
N GLU A 39 -3.04 2.42 -24.36
CA GLU A 39 -2.45 3.60 -25.01
C GLU A 39 -2.27 3.39 -26.52
N GLU A 40 -1.94 2.18 -26.96
CA GLU A 40 -1.76 1.83 -28.37
C GLU A 40 -3.12 1.68 -29.11
N ASP A 41 -4.11 1.07 -28.46
CA ASP A 41 -5.36 0.63 -29.08
C ASP A 41 -6.49 1.67 -29.02
N ASP A 42 -6.49 2.59 -28.03
CA ASP A 42 -7.51 3.63 -27.89
C ASP A 42 -6.93 5.05 -28.06
N PRO A 43 -7.14 5.68 -29.23
CA PRO A 43 -6.71 7.06 -29.46
C PRO A 43 -7.30 8.10 -28.48
N ASN A 44 -8.42 7.78 -27.81
CA ASN A 44 -9.02 8.66 -26.81
C ASN A 44 -8.39 8.52 -25.43
N PHE A 45 -7.61 7.47 -25.18
CA PHE A 45 -6.96 7.23 -23.90
C PHE A 45 -6.06 8.41 -23.53
N LEU A 46 -5.15 8.82 -24.42
CA LEU A 46 -4.28 9.96 -24.17
C LEU A 46 -5.05 11.29 -24.10
N ARG A 47 -6.09 11.45 -24.93
CA ARG A 47 -6.94 12.65 -24.92
C ARG A 47 -7.60 12.88 -23.57
N TYR A 48 -8.02 11.81 -22.89
CA TYR A 48 -8.57 11.92 -21.53
C TYR A 48 -7.62 12.66 -20.58
N PHE A 49 -6.30 12.44 -20.67
CA PHE A 49 -5.31 13.07 -19.80
C PHE A 49 -4.90 14.49 -20.22
N GLU A 50 -5.25 14.89 -21.44
CA GLU A 50 -5.03 16.26 -21.91
C GLU A 50 -6.06 17.25 -21.36
N GLU A 51 -7.22 16.74 -20.93
CA GLU A 51 -8.28 17.54 -20.35
C GLU A 51 -7.89 18.14 -18.99
N TYR A 52 -8.48 19.30 -18.70
CA TYR A 52 -8.33 19.97 -17.41
C TYR A 52 -9.56 19.72 -16.55
N GLU A 53 -9.34 19.30 -15.31
CA GLU A 53 -10.40 19.14 -14.32
C GLU A 53 -10.54 20.38 -13.44
N ALA A 54 -11.79 20.70 -13.10
CA ALA A 54 -12.10 21.78 -12.18
C ALA A 54 -11.68 21.40 -10.77
N HIS A 55 -10.74 22.16 -10.22
CA HIS A 55 -10.24 22.00 -8.86
C HIS A 55 -10.52 23.28 -8.08
N GLY A 56 -11.77 23.44 -7.66
CA GLY A 56 -12.26 24.69 -7.07
C GLY A 56 -12.29 25.81 -8.08
N LYS A 57 -11.53 26.90 -7.85
CA LYS A 57 -11.44 28.06 -8.76
C LYS A 57 -10.40 27.88 -9.88
N GLU A 58 -9.56 26.84 -9.80
CA GLU A 58 -8.48 26.60 -10.74
C GLU A 58 -8.80 25.40 -11.64
N LYS A 59 -8.28 25.42 -12.87
CA LYS A 59 -8.27 24.26 -13.74
C LYS A 59 -6.90 23.60 -13.65
N LYS A 60 -6.85 22.31 -13.34
CA LYS A 60 -5.60 21.53 -13.29
C LYS A 60 -5.64 20.43 -14.34
N LYS A 61 -4.51 20.22 -15.02
CA LYS A 61 -4.36 19.11 -15.95
C LYS A 61 -4.46 17.79 -15.17
N ARG A 62 -5.10 16.78 -15.75
CA ARG A 62 -5.13 15.42 -15.19
C ARG A 62 -3.72 14.86 -15.05
N VAL A 63 -3.57 13.94 -14.10
CA VAL A 63 -2.31 13.22 -13.88
C VAL A 63 -2.07 12.29 -15.06
N TRP A 64 -0.89 12.41 -15.69
CA TRP A 64 -0.50 11.58 -16.84
C TRP A 64 -0.54 10.08 -16.50
N PRO A 65 -0.79 9.18 -17.48
CA PRO A 65 -0.70 7.74 -17.25
C PRO A 65 0.69 7.32 -16.77
N PRO A 66 0.80 6.14 -16.13
CA PRO A 66 2.07 5.65 -15.60
C PRO A 66 3.15 5.55 -16.68
N THR A 67 4.29 6.18 -16.45
CA THR A 67 5.47 6.08 -17.33
C THR A 67 6.29 4.83 -17.02
N SER A 68 7.25 4.50 -17.89
CA SER A 68 8.20 3.41 -17.63
C SER A 68 8.93 3.57 -16.29
N LEU A 69 9.30 4.80 -15.93
CA LEU A 69 9.93 5.12 -14.65
C LEU A 69 8.99 4.85 -13.47
N ASP A 70 7.70 5.17 -13.60
CA ASP A 70 6.71 4.90 -12.56
C ASP A 70 6.53 3.40 -12.33
N TRP A 71 6.53 2.61 -13.40
CA TRP A 71 6.48 1.15 -13.33
C TRP A 71 7.71 0.57 -12.62
N ASP A 72 8.90 1.06 -12.95
CA ASP A 72 10.15 0.59 -12.33
C ASP A 72 10.22 0.98 -10.84
N ASN A 73 9.84 2.21 -10.50
CA ASN A 73 9.70 2.65 -9.12
C ASN A 73 8.67 1.80 -8.36
N THR A 74 7.53 1.49 -8.99
CA THR A 74 6.49 0.64 -8.41
C THR A 74 7.01 -0.76 -8.12
N LYS A 75 7.80 -1.37 -9.02
CA LYS A 75 8.43 -2.69 -8.78
C LYS A 75 9.32 -2.68 -7.53
N VAL A 76 10.09 -1.60 -7.33
CA VAL A 76 10.93 -1.44 -6.12
C VAL A 76 10.05 -1.27 -4.88
N PHE A 77 9.01 -0.43 -4.98
CA PHE A 77 8.14 -0.13 -3.85
C PHE A 77 7.28 -1.32 -3.42
N VAL A 78 6.77 -2.12 -4.35
CA VAL A 78 6.04 -3.37 -4.04
C VAL A 78 6.92 -4.35 -3.27
N LYS A 79 8.20 -4.50 -3.63
CA LYS A 79 9.14 -5.35 -2.88
C LYS A 79 9.32 -4.87 -1.43
N PHE A 80 9.35 -3.56 -1.23
CA PHE A 80 9.43 -2.97 0.11
C PHE A 80 8.13 -3.22 0.90
N LEU A 81 6.97 -2.89 0.32
CA LEU A 81 5.66 -3.06 0.96
C LEU A 81 5.33 -4.52 1.26
N LYS A 82 5.80 -5.46 0.44
CA LYS A 82 5.59 -6.89 0.66
C LYS A 82 6.05 -7.36 2.04
N LYS A 83 7.16 -6.81 2.55
CA LYS A 83 7.69 -7.17 3.87
C LYS A 83 6.69 -6.82 4.99
N PHE A 84 6.06 -5.65 4.90
CA PHE A 84 5.05 -5.20 5.85
C PHE A 84 3.75 -6.00 5.71
N TYR A 85 3.35 -6.30 4.47
CA TYR A 85 2.19 -7.15 4.20
C TYR A 85 2.35 -8.54 4.81
N ASP A 86 3.49 -9.20 4.57
CA ASP A 86 3.77 -10.54 5.10
C ASP A 86 3.84 -10.53 6.64
N ALA A 87 4.43 -9.49 7.25
CA ALA A 87 4.42 -9.31 8.70
C ALA A 87 2.98 -9.16 9.23
N THR A 88 2.18 -8.31 8.60
CA THR A 88 0.77 -8.10 8.99
C THR A 88 -0.05 -9.37 8.86
N LEU A 89 0.19 -10.16 7.81
CA LEU A 89 -0.47 -11.44 7.61
C LEU A 89 -0.13 -12.43 8.74
N ARG A 90 1.15 -12.50 9.14
CA ARG A 90 1.60 -13.33 10.27
C ARG A 90 0.95 -12.91 11.59
N PHE A 91 0.90 -11.62 11.89
CA PHE A 91 0.24 -11.11 13.10
C PHE A 91 -1.27 -11.33 13.07
N SER A 92 -1.91 -11.17 11.91
CA SER A 92 -3.36 -11.40 11.74
C SER A 92 -3.72 -12.88 11.85
N ALA A 93 -2.82 -13.77 11.42
CA ALA A 93 -2.96 -15.22 11.56
C ALA A 93 -2.69 -15.71 12.99
N SER A 94 -1.97 -14.94 13.81
CA SER A 94 -1.69 -15.25 15.23
C SER A 94 -2.90 -15.09 16.17
N LYS A 95 -4.13 -15.25 15.66
CA LYS A 95 -5.41 -15.24 16.42
C LYS A 95 -5.58 -16.48 17.31
N THR A 96 -4.59 -16.77 18.14
CA THR A 96 -4.69 -17.72 19.25
C THR A 96 -4.02 -17.11 20.47
N VAL A 97 -4.86 -16.47 21.30
CA VAL A 97 -4.78 -16.30 22.75
C VAL A 97 -3.37 -16.47 23.34
N SER A 98 -2.62 -15.38 23.59
CA SER A 98 -1.74 -15.38 24.75
C SER A 98 -2.63 -15.18 25.97
N SER A 99 -3.34 -16.25 26.37
CA SER A 99 -3.98 -16.31 27.67
C SER A 99 -2.88 -16.01 28.66
N ASN A 100 -3.05 -14.90 29.39
CA ASN A 100 -2.43 -14.60 30.66
C ASN A 100 -1.68 -15.81 31.21
N ALA A 101 -0.38 -15.94 30.92
CA ALA A 101 0.44 -16.80 31.73
C ALA A 101 0.68 -15.98 33.00
N PRO A 102 0.08 -16.33 34.15
CA PRO A 102 0.47 -15.70 35.39
C PRO A 102 1.95 -16.04 35.55
N LEU A 103 2.80 -15.04 35.78
CA LEU A 103 4.18 -15.22 36.21
C LEU A 103 4.18 -15.83 37.62
N HIS A 104 3.81 -17.09 37.74
CA HIS A 104 3.85 -17.84 38.97
C HIS A 104 4.77 -19.04 38.75
N GLY A 105 6.05 -18.87 39.12
CA GLY A 105 6.99 -19.98 39.06
C GLY A 105 8.47 -19.62 38.83
N ILE A 106 9.01 -18.62 39.55
CA ILE A 106 10.42 -18.66 39.92
C ILE A 106 10.49 -18.49 41.44
N TYR A 107 10.24 -19.60 42.14
CA TYR A 107 10.90 -19.86 43.41
C TYR A 107 12.27 -20.42 43.06
N LEU A 108 13.31 -19.68 43.42
CA LEU A 108 14.53 -20.14 44.10
C LEU A 108 15.23 -18.89 44.66
#